data_AF-A0A2N5A2X3-F1
#
_entry.id   AF-A0A2N5A2X3-F1
#
_cell.length_a   1.000
_cell.length_b   1.000
_cell.length_c   1.000
_cell.angle_alpha   90.00
_cell.angle_beta   90.00
_cell.angle_gamma   90.00
#
_symmetry.space_group_name_H-M   'P 1'
#
loop_
_entity.id
_entity.type
_entity.pdbx_description
1 polymer ?
#
loop_
_entity_poly.entity_id
_entity_poly.type
_entity_poly.pdbx_seq_one_letter_code
_entity_poly.pdbx_strand_id
1 'polypeptide(L)'
;MSVIIALAALALLMLAAYRGYSVILFAPIAALGAVLVTDPGAVGPAFTGLFMEKMVGFVKLYFPVFLLGAVFGKLIELSGFSRSIVAAAIRILG
;
A
#
# COMPACT_ATOMS: atom_id res chain seq x y z
N MET A 1 22.46 12.58 -13.46
CA MET A 1 21.39 13.27 -12.71
C MET A 1 20.26 12.33 -12.30
N SER A 2 19.66 11.59 -13.24
CA SER A 2 18.55 10.65 -13.00
C SER A 2 18.83 9.57 -11.95
N VAL A 3 20.03 8.95 -11.96
CA VAL A 3 20.39 7.90 -10.99
C VAL A 3 20.41 8.42 -9.55
N ILE A 4 20.92 9.65 -9.33
CA ILE A 4 20.98 10.26 -8.00
C ILE A 4 19.56 10.55 -7.49
N ILE A 5 18.69 11.06 -8.36
CA ILE A 5 17.28 11.33 -8.04
C ILE A 5 16.54 10.02 -7.71
N ALA A 6 16.79 8.95 -8.46
CA ALA A 6 16.22 7.63 -8.19
C ALA A 6 16.69 7.06 -6.84
N LEU A 7 17.97 7.17 -6.52
CA LEU A 7 18.51 6.76 -5.21
C LEU A 7 17.92 7.57 -4.06
N ALA A 8 17.77 8.89 -4.23
CA ALA A 8 17.14 9.74 -3.23
C ALA A 8 15.67 9.37 -3.00
N ALA A 9 14.91 9.13 -4.07
CA ALA A 9 13.52 8.69 -3.98
C ALA A 9 13.39 7.30 -3.32
N LEU A 10 14.31 6.39 -3.63
CA LEU A 10 14.37 5.07 -3.00
C LEU A 10 14.69 5.17 -1.50
N ALA A 11 15.67 5.99 -1.12
CA ALA A 11 16.02 6.21 0.28
C ALA A 11 14.86 6.82 1.08
N LEU A 12 14.13 7.79 0.49
CA LEU A 12 12.91 8.36 1.08
C LEU A 12 11.84 7.28 1.30
N LEU A 13 11.59 6.45 0.28
CA LEU A 13 10.62 5.36 0.35
C LEU A 13 11.00 4.33 1.44
N MET A 14 12.27 3.94 1.52
CA MET A 14 12.76 3.04 2.59
C MET A 14 12.55 3.64 3.98
N LEU A 15 12.87 4.93 4.15
CA LEU A 15 12.66 5.63 5.42
C LEU A 15 11.17 5.71 5.80
N ALA A 16 10.28 5.91 4.82
CA ALA A 16 8.84 5.86 5.05
C ALA A 16 8.37 4.44 5.42
N ALA A 17 8.89 3.41 4.76
CA ALA A 17 8.58 2.01 5.05
C ALA A 17 8.99 1.61 6.48
N TYR A 18 10.19 2.02 6.92
CA TYR A 18 10.66 1.75 8.29
C TYR A 18 9.87 2.51 9.36
N ARG A 19 9.24 3.64 9.02
CA ARG A 19 8.33 4.35 9.92
C ARG A 19 6.94 3.71 10.02
N GLY A 20 6.71 2.57 9.36
CA GLY A 20 5.43 1.85 9.41
C GLY A 20 4.36 2.45 8.50
N TYR A 21 4.72 3.38 7.60
CA TYR A 21 3.79 3.85 6.60
C TYR A 21 3.54 2.77 5.53
N SER A 22 2.33 2.77 4.95
CA SER A 22 1.98 1.84 3.88
C SER A 22 2.85 2.07 2.64
N VAL A 23 3.71 1.10 2.35
CA VAL A 23 4.62 1.13 1.18
C VAL A 23 3.83 1.25 -0.12
N ILE A 24 2.64 0.65 -0.20
CA ILE A 24 1.77 0.70 -1.37
C ILE A 24 1.34 2.15 -1.67
N LEU A 25 1.08 2.94 -0.63
CA LEU A 25 0.66 4.33 -0.77
C LEU A 25 1.84 5.28 -1.04
N PHE A 26 2.97 5.04 -0.37
CA PHE A 26 4.13 5.93 -0.45
C PHE A 26 5.01 5.70 -1.68
N ALA A 27 4.98 4.50 -2.26
CA ALA A 27 5.76 4.20 -3.46
C ALA A 27 5.41 5.09 -4.66
N PRO A 28 4.13 5.29 -5.03
CA PRO A 28 3.75 6.24 -6.08
C PRO A 28 4.15 7.68 -5.74
N ILE A 29 3.99 8.11 -4.48
CA ILE A 29 4.30 9.48 -4.08
C ILE A 29 5.79 9.78 -4.25
N ALA A 30 6.66 8.88 -3.77
CA ALA A 30 8.11 9.03 -3.90
C ALA A 30 8.57 8.99 -5.37
N ALA A 31 7.99 8.10 -6.16
CA ALA A 31 8.35 7.96 -7.57
C ALA A 31 7.83 9.12 -8.43
N LEU A 32 6.61 9.61 -8.20
CA LEU A 32 6.09 10.80 -8.88
C LEU A 32 6.87 12.05 -8.47
N GLY A 33 7.32 12.13 -7.21
CA GLY A 33 8.25 13.18 -6.77
C GLY A 33 9.56 13.15 -7.56
N ALA A 34 10.11 11.95 -7.82
CA ALA A 34 11.28 11.80 -8.68
C ALA A 34 11.00 12.26 -10.11
N VAL A 35 9.89 11.79 -10.70
CA VAL A 35 9.49 12.17 -12.07
C VAL A 35 9.29 13.68 -12.18
N LEU A 36 8.65 14.32 -11.20
CA LEU A 36 8.45 15.78 -11.19
C LEU A 36 9.79 16.55 -11.23
N VAL A 37 10.82 16.06 -10.56
CA VAL A 37 12.16 16.68 -10.56
C VAL A 37 12.92 16.40 -11.85
N THR A 38 12.62 15.32 -12.57
CA THR A 38 13.33 14.93 -13.79
C THR A 38 12.65 15.42 -15.07
N ASP A 39 11.34 15.26 -15.19
CA ASP A 39 10.49 15.70 -16.29
C ASP A 39 9.05 15.96 -15.78
N PRO A 40 8.70 17.23 -15.50
CA PRO A 40 7.38 17.61 -15.02
C PRO A 40 6.23 17.21 -15.95
N GLY A 41 6.47 17.15 -17.27
CA GLY A 41 5.44 16.80 -18.26
C GLY A 41 5.08 15.32 -18.24
N ALA A 42 6.00 14.47 -17.78
CA ALA A 42 5.82 13.02 -17.71
C ALA A 42 5.09 12.55 -16.45
N VAL A 43 4.79 13.41 -15.48
CA VAL A 43 4.12 13.03 -14.22
C VAL A 43 2.74 12.41 -14.46
N GLY A 44 1.92 13.04 -15.31
CA GLY A 44 0.60 12.53 -15.68
C GLY A 44 0.68 11.17 -16.37
N PRO A 45 1.44 11.03 -17.48
CA PRO A 45 1.66 9.76 -18.17
C PRO A 45 2.28 8.67 -17.29
N ALA A 46 3.20 9.01 -16.39
CA ALA A 46 3.80 8.04 -15.46
C ALA A 46 2.77 7.55 -14.44
N PHE A 47 1.91 8.44 -13.93
CA PHE A 47 0.86 8.06 -13.00
C PHE A 47 -0.17 7.13 -13.65
N THR A 48 -0.73 7.50 -14.80
CA THR A 48 -1.79 6.73 -15.46
C THR A 48 -1.25 5.52 -16.23
N GLY A 49 -0.13 5.67 -16.93
CA GLY A 49 0.43 4.63 -17.79
C GLY A 49 1.29 3.61 -17.05
N LEU A 50 1.94 3.96 -15.95
CA LEU A 50 2.78 3.01 -15.19
C LEU A 50 2.11 2.59 -13.88
N PHE A 51 1.79 3.54 -13.00
CA PHE A 51 1.31 3.21 -11.65
C PHE A 51 -0.11 2.61 -11.67
N MET A 52 -1.05 3.26 -12.36
CA MET A 52 -2.43 2.77 -12.41
C MET A 52 -2.52 1.40 -13.11
N GLU A 53 -1.79 1.19 -14.20
CA GLU A 53 -1.82 -0.10 -14.90
C GLU A 53 -1.31 -1.24 -14.01
N LYS A 54 -0.19 -1.03 -13.30
CA LYS A 54 0.32 -2.03 -12.35
C LYS A 54 -0.60 -2.25 -11.15
N MET A 55 -1.24 -1.19 -10.66
CA MET A 55 -2.24 -1.28 -9.58
C MET A 55 -3.44 -2.11 -10.02
N VAL A 56 -3.99 -1.87 -11.22
CA VAL A 56 -5.10 -2.65 -11.77
C VAL A 56 -4.71 -4.11 -11.96
N GLY A 57 -3.50 -4.38 -12.45
CA GLY A 57 -2.96 -5.74 -12.55
C GLY A 57 -2.92 -6.46 -11.20
N PHE A 58 -2.44 -5.79 -10.15
CA PHE A 58 -2.42 -6.32 -8.79
C PHE A 58 -3.84 -6.58 -8.26
N VAL A 59 -4.74 -5.58 -8.35
CA VAL A 59 -6.12 -5.73 -7.90
C VAL A 59 -6.79 -6.89 -8.62
N LYS A 60 -6.63 -7.02 -9.94
CA LYS A 60 -7.22 -8.10 -10.74
C LYS A 60 -6.78 -9.49 -10.25
N LEU A 61 -5.51 -9.66 -9.90
CA LEU A 61 -4.97 -10.93 -9.42
C LEU A 61 -5.44 -11.27 -7.99
N TYR A 62 -5.48 -10.28 -7.11
CA TYR A 62 -5.80 -10.47 -5.69
C TYR A 62 -7.26 -10.20 -5.34
N PHE A 63 -8.10 -9.84 -6.31
CA PHE A 63 -9.49 -9.49 -6.08
C PHE A 63 -10.27 -10.58 -5.30
N PRO A 64 -10.19 -11.88 -5.64
CA PRO A 64 -10.86 -12.92 -4.85
C PRO A 64 -10.39 -12.97 -3.40
N VAL A 65 -9.10 -12.77 -3.16
CA VAL A 65 -8.52 -12.76 -1.80
C VAL A 65 -9.04 -11.56 -1.01
N PHE A 66 -9.07 -10.37 -1.62
CA PHE A 66 -9.63 -9.17 -0.99
C PHE A 66 -11.12 -9.31 -0.69
N LEU A 67 -11.89 -9.87 -1.64
CA LEU A 67 -13.32 -10.09 -1.47
C LEU A 67 -13.60 -11.08 -0.34
N LEU A 68 -12.93 -12.24 -0.34
CA LEU A 68 -13.06 -13.23 0.72
C LEU A 68 -12.63 -12.67 2.08
N GLY A 69 -11.52 -11.93 2.13
CA GLY A 69 -11.06 -11.26 3.35
C GLY A 69 -12.08 -10.24 3.89
N ALA A 70 -12.67 -9.42 3.01
CA ALA A 70 -13.69 -8.44 3.39
C ALA A 70 -14.97 -9.12 3.90
N VAL A 71 -15.46 -10.15 3.20
CA VAL A 71 -16.63 -10.94 3.62
C VAL A 71 -16.38 -11.62 4.96
N PHE A 72 -15.24 -12.30 5.09
CA PHE A 72 -14.86 -12.99 6.33
C PHE A 72 -14.73 -12.01 7.52
N GLY A 73 -14.08 -10.88 7.31
CA GLY A 73 -13.98 -9.82 8.32
C GLY A 73 -15.37 -9.32 8.75
N LYS A 74 -16.28 -9.10 7.79
CA LYS A 74 -17.65 -8.66 8.11
C LYS A 74 -18.45 -9.74 8.85
N LEU A 75 -18.28 -11.00 8.47
CA LEU A 75 -18.94 -12.13 9.15
C LEU A 75 -18.48 -12.25 10.60
N ILE A 76 -17.17 -12.10 10.89
CA ILE A 76 -16.65 -12.11 12.27
C ILE A 76 -17.17 -10.94 13.10
N GLU A 77 -17.29 -9.76 12.48
CA GLU A 77 -17.85 -8.58 13.13
C GLU A 77 -19.32 -8.81 13.51
N LEU A 78 -20.12 -9.34 12.58
CA LEU A 78 -21.55 -9.58 12.77
C LEU A 78 -21.85 -10.76 13.71
N SER A 79 -21.05 -11.83 13.70
CA SER A 79 -21.24 -12.99 14.56
C SER A 79 -20.89 -12.75 16.03
N GLY A 80 -20.26 -11.62 16.35
CA GLY A 80 -19.78 -11.30 17.69
C GLY A 80 -18.53 -12.10 18.12
N PHE A 81 -17.99 -12.98 17.25
CA PHE A 81 -16.77 -13.73 17.50
C PHE A 81 -15.55 -12.84 17.75
N SER A 82 -15.53 -11.65 17.13
CA SER A 82 -14.49 -10.66 17.41
C SER A 82 -14.36 -10.34 18.92
N ARG A 83 -15.49 -10.18 19.62
CA ARG A 83 -15.49 -9.84 21.05
C ARG A 83 -15.03 -10.99 21.93
N SER A 84 -15.47 -12.21 21.64
CA SER A 84 -15.10 -13.39 22.44
C SER A 84 -13.62 -13.75 22.28
N ILE A 85 -13.08 -13.65 21.06
CA ILE A 85 -11.66 -13.90 20.79
C ILE A 85 -10.79 -12.84 21.47
N VAL A 86 -11.16 -11.55 21.39
CA VAL A 86 -10.41 -10.46 22.04
C VAL A 86 -10.43 -10.63 23.56
N ALA A 87 -11.58 -10.95 24.16
CA ALA A 87 -11.68 -11.18 25.61
C ALA A 87 -10.83 -12.38 26.07
N ALA A 88 -10.81 -13.47 25.29
CA ALA A 88 -9.97 -14.62 25.57
C ALA A 88 -8.47 -14.30 25.46
N ALA A 89 -8.07 -13.54 24.42
CA ALA A 89 -6.69 -13.12 24.24
C ALA A 89 -6.20 -12.22 25.38
N ILE A 90 -7.03 -11.26 25.82
CA ILE A 90 -6.71 -10.41 26.98
C ILE A 90 -6.51 -11.25 28.24
N ARG A 91 -7.31 -12.29 28.46
CA ARG A 91 -7.18 -13.14 29.65
C ARG A 91 -5.90 -13.99 29.68
N ILE A 92 -5.24 -14.19 28.54
CA ILE A 92 -4.02 -15.00 28.41
C ILE A 92 -2.77 -14.12 28.37
N LEU A 93 -2.84 -12.99 27.66
CA LEU A 93 -1.68 -12.13 27.36
C LEU A 93 -1.65 -10.83 28.19
N GLY A 94 -2.79 -10.41 28.74
CA GLY A 94 -2.94 -9.26 29.64
C GLY A 94 -3.06 -9.71 31.09
#